data_AF-A0A5B9PHZ6-F1
#
_entry.id   AF-A0A5B9PHZ6-F1
#
_cell.length_a   1.000
_cell.length_b   1.000
_cell.length_c   1.000
_cell.angle_alpha   90.00
_cell.angle_beta   90.00
_cell.angle_gamma   90.00
#
_symmetry.space_group_name_H-M   'P 1'
#
loop_
_entity.id
_entity.type
_entity.pdbx_description
1 polymer ?
#
loop_
_entity_poly.entity_id
_entity_poly.type
_entity_poly.pdbx_seq_one_letter_code
_entity_poly.pdbx_strand_id
1 'polypeptide(L)'
;MIHYSCDRCNKAINAEEEIRYVVRIDVQLAIGDRDNDQIDEASLAELEEMLDEIDAPSDEFTELANAKTFDLCSQCYSEYIDNPLAIETIGLGFSKN
;
A
#
# COMPACT_ATOMS: atom_id res chain seq x y z
N MET A 1 -8.50 -7.61 -28.59
CA MET A 1 -7.64 -8.29 -27.60
C MET A 1 -7.13 -7.24 -26.65
N ILE A 2 -7.27 -7.46 -25.34
CA ILE A 2 -6.78 -6.53 -24.33
C ILE A 2 -5.30 -6.85 -24.11
N HIS A 3 -4.43 -5.94 -24.48
CA HIS A 3 -3.00 -6.07 -24.20
C HIS A 3 -2.73 -5.51 -22.80
N TYR A 4 -2.11 -6.30 -21.94
CA TYR A 4 -1.62 -5.83 -20.65
C TYR A 4 -0.15 -5.47 -20.78
N SER A 5 0.35 -4.58 -19.94
CA SER A 5 1.76 -4.18 -19.91
C SER A 5 2.29 -4.33 -18.50
N CYS A 6 3.50 -4.89 -18.36
CA CYS A 6 4.18 -4.95 -17.08
C CYS A 6 4.65 -3.55 -16.68
N ASP A 7 4.20 -3.02 -15.54
CA ASP A 7 4.55 -1.68 -15.06
C ASP A 7 6.03 -1.51 -14.71
N ARG A 8 6.76 -2.62 -14.51
CA ARG A 8 8.18 -2.59 -14.13
C ARG A 8 9.12 -2.57 -15.34
N CYS A 9 8.89 -3.43 -16.33
CA CYS A 9 9.76 -3.57 -17.51
C CYS A 9 9.14 -3.04 -18.81
N ASN A 10 7.91 -2.54 -18.76
CA ASN A 10 7.12 -2.04 -19.89
C ASN A 10 6.90 -3.05 -21.03
N LYS A 11 7.13 -4.35 -20.79
CA LYS A 11 6.84 -5.39 -21.78
C LYS A 11 5.35 -5.66 -21.85
N ALA A 12 4.83 -5.91 -23.05
CA ALA A 12 3.47 -6.40 -23.23
C ALA A 12 3.37 -7.82 -22.66
N ILE A 13 2.39 -8.03 -21.78
CA ILE A 13 2.05 -9.31 -21.19
C ILE A 13 1.00 -9.96 -22.09
N ASN A 14 1.37 -11.07 -22.72
CA ASN A 14 0.43 -11.84 -23.53
C ASN A 14 -0.34 -12.83 -22.64
N ALA A 15 -1.59 -12.51 -22.29
CA ALA A 15 -2.40 -13.33 -21.39
C ALA A 15 -2.68 -14.77 -21.90
N GLU A 16 -2.42 -15.05 -23.18
CA GLU A 16 -2.53 -16.40 -23.76
C GLU A 16 -1.25 -17.23 -23.58
N GLU A 17 -0.09 -16.58 -23.41
CA GLU A 17 1.23 -17.23 -23.36
C GLU A 17 1.88 -17.17 -21.97
N GLU A 18 1.54 -16.17 -21.14
CA GLU A 18 2.16 -15.97 -19.84
C GLU A 18 1.16 -15.58 -18.73
N ILE A 19 1.51 -15.92 -17.48
CA ILE A 19 0.72 -15.61 -16.29
C ILE A 19 0.91 -14.14 -15.92
N ARG A 20 -0.20 -13.40 -15.89
CA ARG A 20 -0.28 -12.02 -15.38
C ARG A 20 -0.44 -12.02 -13.87
N TYR A 21 0.41 -11.25 -13.18
CA TYR A 21 0.29 -10.99 -11.75
C TYR A 21 -0.23 -9.58 -11.51
N VAL A 22 -1.18 -9.43 -10.58
CA VAL A 22 -1.74 -8.14 -10.18
C VAL A 22 -1.35 -7.89 -8.72
N VAL A 23 -0.64 -6.80 -8.47
CA VAL A 23 -0.21 -6.38 -7.14
C VAL A 23 -1.05 -5.18 -6.72
N ARG A 24 -1.70 -5.27 -5.55
CA ARG A 24 -2.39 -4.15 -4.93
C ARG A 24 -1.64 -3.74 -3.66
N ILE A 25 -1.28 -2.46 -3.57
CA ILE A 25 -0.64 -1.86 -2.42
C ILE A 25 -1.64 -0.93 -1.74
N ASP A 26 -2.04 -1.31 -0.54
CA ASP A 26 -2.95 -0.55 0.32
C ASP A 26 -2.10 0.12 1.41
N VAL A 27 -2.15 1.45 1.49
CA VAL A 27 -1.39 2.25 2.49
C VAL A 27 -2.38 2.81 3.49
N GLN A 28 -2.14 2.57 4.77
CA GLN A 28 -2.97 3.06 5.87
C GLN A 28 -2.09 3.80 6.86
N LEU A 29 -2.65 4.86 7.47
CA LEU A 29 -1.99 5.53 8.59
C LEU A 29 -2.02 4.58 9.79
N ALA A 30 -0.84 4.21 10.27
CA ALA A 30 -0.70 3.59 11.59
C ALA A 30 -0.86 4.68 12.65
N ILE A 31 -2.11 5.04 12.96
CA ILE A 31 -2.41 5.84 14.15
C ILE A 31 -2.13 4.90 15.32
N GLY A 32 -1.02 5.14 16.03
CA GLY A 32 -0.66 4.34 17.20
C GLY A 32 -1.83 4.31 18.17
N ASP A 33 -2.12 3.14 18.74
CA ASP A 33 -3.12 2.95 19.80
C ASP A 33 -2.93 4.06 20.82
N ARG A 34 -3.78 5.09 20.75
CA ARG A 34 -3.91 6.07 21.81
C ARG A 34 -4.53 5.26 22.93
N ASP A 35 -3.78 5.06 24.02
CA ASP A 35 -4.18 4.33 25.23
C ASP A 35 -5.69 4.49 25.48
N ASN A 36 -6.48 3.48 25.08
CA ASN A 36 -7.94 3.46 25.22
C ASN A 36 -8.36 3.20 26.68
N ASP A 37 -7.40 3.01 27.58
CA ASP A 37 -7.64 2.58 28.96
C ASP A 37 -8.05 3.74 29.90
N GLN A 38 -8.20 4.97 29.40
CA GLN A 38 -8.65 6.13 30.19
C GLN A 38 -9.70 7.00 29.47
N ILE A 39 -10.56 6.42 28.64
CA ILE A 39 -11.74 7.16 28.16
C ILE A 39 -12.79 7.14 29.27
N ASP A 40 -12.92 8.25 29.99
CA ASP A 40 -14.04 8.46 30.90
C ASP A 40 -15.35 8.69 30.12
N GLU A 41 -16.50 8.45 30.75
CA GLU A 41 -17.82 8.55 30.10
C GLU A 41 -18.17 9.97 29.64
N ALA A 42 -17.45 10.98 30.16
CA ALA A 42 -17.52 12.35 29.67
C ALA A 42 -16.78 12.54 28.34
N SER A 43 -15.62 11.89 28.16
CA SER A 43 -14.84 11.88 26.92
C SER A 43 -15.56 11.11 25.81
N LEU A 44 -16.37 10.09 26.13
CA LEU A 44 -17.19 9.39 25.13
C LEU A 44 -18.24 10.31 24.49
N ALA A 45 -18.86 11.20 25.26
CA ALA A 45 -19.85 12.15 24.74
C ALA A 45 -19.20 13.22 23.84
N GLU A 46 -18.01 13.70 24.20
CA GLU A 46 -17.23 14.60 23.32
C GLU A 46 -16.76 13.89 22.04
N LEU A 47 -16.40 12.60 22.12
CA LEU A 47 -16.05 11.80 20.95
C LEU A 47 -17.26 11.55 20.03
N GLU A 48 -18.45 11.29 20.58
CA GLU A 48 -19.69 11.19 19.79
C GLU A 48 -20.00 12.50 19.04
N GLU A 49 -19.86 13.66 19.68
CA GLU A 49 -20.06 14.96 19.03
C GLU A 49 -19.03 15.21 17.91
N MET A 50 -17.77 14.82 18.12
CA MET A 50 -16.72 14.90 17.10
C MET A 50 -16.94 13.90 15.95
N LEU A 51 -17.46 12.71 16.21
CA LEU A 51 -17.77 11.71 15.19
C LEU A 51 -18.99 12.11 14.35
N ASP A 52 -20.01 12.73 14.94
CA ASP A 52 -21.15 13.32 14.23
C ASP A 52 -20.71 14.47 13.29
N GLU A 53 -19.63 15.18 13.63
CA GLU A 53 -19.02 16.20 12.75
C GLU A 53 -18.21 15.58 11.60
N ILE A 54 -17.63 14.38 11.80
CA ILE A 54 -16.90 13.60 10.78
C ILE A 54 -17.85 12.85 9.82
N ASP A 55 -19.07 12.51 10.26
CA ASP A 55 -20.08 11.83 9.44
C ASP A 55 -20.74 12.78 8.40
N ALA A 56 -20.42 14.07 8.45
CA ALA A 56 -20.52 14.92 7.26
C ALA A 56 -19.51 14.38 6.24
N PRO A 57 -19.92 13.93 5.04
CA PRO A 57 -19.01 13.28 4.08
C PRO A 57 -17.93 14.28 3.65
N SER A 58 -16.83 14.30 4.38
CA SER A 58 -15.62 14.98 4.00
C SER A 58 -14.93 14.06 3.01
N ASP A 59 -14.97 14.44 1.74
CA ASP A 59 -14.23 13.78 0.66
C ASP A 59 -12.72 13.63 0.99
N GLU A 60 -12.20 14.34 2.01
CA GLU A 60 -10.82 14.28 2.47
C GLU A 60 -10.39 12.92 3.06
N PHE A 61 -11.27 12.16 3.71
CA PHE A 61 -10.87 10.85 4.27
C PHE A 61 -10.82 9.74 3.21
N THR A 62 -11.55 9.90 2.11
CA THR A 62 -11.57 8.93 1.00
C THR A 62 -10.25 8.96 0.21
N GLU A 63 -9.52 10.09 0.22
CA GLU A 63 -8.19 10.20 -0.42
C GLU A 63 -7.08 9.41 0.31
N LEU A 64 -7.29 8.98 1.56
CA LEU A 64 -6.27 8.26 2.33
C LEU A 64 -6.17 6.76 1.97
N ALA A 65 -7.20 6.18 1.36
CA ALA A 65 -7.17 4.81 0.86
C ALA A 65 -6.69 4.77 -0.60
N ASN A 66 -5.50 5.31 -0.87
CA ASN A 66 -4.89 5.27 -2.20
C ASN A 66 -4.33 3.87 -2.51
N ALA A 67 -5.22 2.91 -2.78
CA ALA A 67 -4.88 1.58 -3.26
C ALA A 67 -4.27 1.68 -4.66
N LYS A 68 -2.96 1.46 -4.81
CA LYS A 68 -2.30 1.41 -6.12
C LYS A 68 -2.31 -0.03 -6.63
N THR A 69 -2.75 -0.23 -7.86
CA THR A 69 -2.74 -1.53 -8.53
C THR A 69 -1.71 -1.53 -9.65
N PHE A 70 -0.92 -2.60 -9.74
CA PHE A 70 0.14 -2.77 -10.74
C PHE A 70 0.03 -4.14 -11.40
N ASP A 71 0.38 -4.20 -12.68
CA ASP A 71 0.49 -5.40 -13.48
C ASP A 71 1.95 -5.81 -13.65
N LEU A 72 2.28 -7.06 -13.33
CA LEU A 72 3.62 -7.61 -13.45
C LEU A 72 3.62 -8.91 -14.27
N CYS A 73 4.67 -9.09 -15.08
CA CYS A 73 4.97 -10.38 -15.69
C CYS A 73 5.60 -11.33 -14.65
N SER A 74 5.69 -12.62 -14.99
CA SER A 74 6.21 -13.66 -14.08
C SER A 74 7.63 -13.36 -13.55
N GLN A 75 8.50 -12.78 -14.38
CA GLN A 75 9.86 -12.40 -13.97
C GLN A 75 9.84 -11.25 -12.95
N CYS A 76 9.17 -10.15 -13.28
CA CYS A 76 9.08 -8.98 -12.41
C CYS A 76 8.32 -9.27 -11.10
N TYR A 77 7.38 -10.20 -11.12
CA TYR A 77 6.72 -10.71 -9.92
C TYR A 77 7.72 -11.41 -8.98
N SER A 78 8.56 -12.30 -9.51
CA SER A 78 9.55 -13.01 -8.68
C SER A 78 10.52 -12.05 -7.98
N GLU A 79 10.98 -11.01 -8.70
CA GLU A 79 11.83 -9.98 -8.11
C GLU A 79 11.09 -9.08 -7.12
N TYR A 80 9.80 -8.82 -7.35
CA TYR A 80 8.98 -8.01 -6.45
C TYR A 80 8.74 -8.73 -5.11
N ILE A 81 8.49 -10.04 -5.13
CA ILE A 81 8.30 -10.83 -3.90
C ILE A 81 9.58 -10.88 -3.06
N ASP A 82 10.75 -10.92 -3.70
CA ASP A 82 12.04 -10.94 -3.00
C ASP A 82 12.36 -9.59 -2.34
N ASN A 83 12.03 -8.47 -3.00
CA ASN A 83 12.28 -7.13 -2.48
C ASN A 83 11.10 -6.17 -2.79
N PRO A 84 9.98 -6.28 -2.05
CA PRO A 84 8.76 -5.51 -2.34
C PRO A 84 8.90 -4.01 -2.04
N LEU A 85 9.86 -3.65 -1.18
CA LEU A 85 10.15 -2.26 -0.79
C LEU A 85 11.34 -1.67 -1.55
N ALA A 86 11.92 -2.41 -2.50
CA ALA A 86 13.09 -2.00 -3.27
C ALA A 86 14.22 -1.42 -2.41
N ILE A 87 14.44 -1.97 -1.22
CA ILE A 87 15.50 -1.52 -0.32
C ILE A 87 16.83 -1.91 -0.96
N GLU A 88 17.62 -0.92 -1.35
CA GLU A 88 18.99 -1.16 -1.81
C GLU A 88 19.82 -1.64 -0.63
N THR A 89 20.22 -2.91 -0.65
CA THR A 89 21.25 -3.40 0.27
C THR A 89 22.57 -2.78 -0.19
N ILE A 90 22.93 -1.62 0.37
CA ILE A 90 24.26 -1.05 0.20
C ILE A 90 25.22 -2.05 0.84
N GLY A 91 25.81 -2.92 0.01
CA GLY A 91 26.90 -3.77 0.43
C GLY A 91 28.03 -2.85 0.90
N LEU A 92 28.21 -2.73 2.21
CA LEU A 92 29.40 -2.13 2.80
C LEU A 92 30.58 -3.00 2.37
N GLY A 93 31.14 -2.68 1.21
CA GLY A 93 32.35 -3.28 0.67
C GLY A 93 33.50 -2.88 1.57
N PHE A 94 33.71 -3.63 2.65
CA PHE A 94 34.93 -3.53 3.44
C PHE A 94 36.09 -3.90 2.51
N SER A 95 36.77 -2.89 1.96
CA SER A 95 38.03 -3.05 1.27
C SER A 95 38.99 -3.74 2.23
N LYS A 96 39.41 -4.97 1.88
CA LYS A 96 40.48 -5.67 2.60
C LYS A 96 41.76 -4.84 2.45
N ASN A 97 42.23 -4.28 3.56
CA ASN A 97 43.58 -3.75 3.72
C ASN A 97 44.50 -4.85 4.25
#